data_AF-A0A940TI26-F1
#
_entry.id   AF-A0A940TI26-F1
#
_cell.length_a   1.000
_cell.length_b   1.000
_cell.length_c   1.000
_cell.angle_alpha   90.00
_cell.angle_beta   90.00
_cell.angle_gamma   90.00
#
_symmetry.space_group_name_H-M   'P 1'
#
loop_
_entity.id
_entity.type
_entity.pdbx_description
1 polymer ?
#
loop_
_entity_poly.entity_id
_entity_poly.type
_entity_poly.pdbx_seq_one_letter_code
_entity_poly.pdbx_strand_id
1 'polypeptide(L)'
;MNKNIGEKLFERRKAAGLSQEELAEKIGVSRQAVSKWERGESSPDTENLIALAKLYNISLDELVFGESGETKYENTQEESDKVDISPGRIQVESHNGDKVNINWKGIHVDTKNTNVHIDKEGVNVIENGHIVFPKKPINSPIYRFFKRFPYPVLTVIAYILFGFLEICGGWGLGWLIFLTIPLYYTLIDAIARKNASEFAYPVLTVLVYLYIGMVNGLWHPGWLIFLTIPVYYFFTEFIKKVCAKL
;
A
#
# COMPACT_ATOMS: atom_id res chain seq x y z
N MET A 1 3.83 47.44 -26.34
CA MET A 1 5.24 47.11 -26.61
C MET A 1 5.71 46.26 -25.44
N ASN A 2 5.92 44.96 -25.63
CA ASN A 2 6.25 44.04 -24.53
C ASN A 2 7.74 44.22 -24.21
N LYS A 3 8.08 45.03 -23.19
CA LYS A 3 9.47 45.37 -22.86
C LYS A 3 10.22 44.11 -22.41
N ASN A 4 11.31 43.78 -23.10
CA ASN A 4 12.18 42.66 -22.73
C ASN A 4 12.87 42.96 -21.40
N ILE A 5 13.12 41.94 -20.57
CA ILE A 5 13.83 42.09 -19.28
C ILE A 5 15.18 42.82 -19.44
N GLY A 6 15.86 42.64 -20.57
CA GLY A 6 17.10 43.35 -20.90
C GLY A 6 16.94 44.88 -20.99
N GLU A 7 15.84 45.36 -21.58
CA GLU A 7 15.55 46.79 -21.69
C GLU A 7 15.26 47.39 -20.30
N LYS A 8 14.54 46.66 -19.45
CA LYS A 8 14.27 47.08 -18.06
C LYS A 8 15.55 47.18 -17.24
N LEU A 9 16.46 46.22 -17.40
CA LEU A 9 17.77 46.25 -16.72
C LEU A 9 18.60 47.46 -17.17
N PHE A 10 18.59 47.78 -18.46
CA PHE A 10 19.25 48.97 -18.99
C PHE A 10 18.65 50.26 -18.42
N GLU A 11 17.32 50.38 -18.39
CA GLU A 11 16.62 51.55 -17.82
C GLU A 11 16.95 51.73 -16.33
N ARG A 12 16.92 50.64 -15.54
CA ARG A 12 17.24 50.68 -14.10
C ARG A 12 18.71 51.00 -13.85
N ARG A 13 19.64 50.47 -14.64
CA ARG A 13 21.06 50.84 -14.54
C ARG A 13 21.28 52.32 -14.81
N LYS A 14 20.61 52.87 -15.84
CA LYS A 14 20.66 54.30 -16.16
C LYS A 14 20.03 55.16 -15.07
N ALA A 15 18.91 54.72 -14.49
CA ALA A 15 18.29 55.40 -13.35
C ALA A 15 19.19 55.41 -12.11
N ALA A 16 19.96 54.35 -11.89
CA ALA A 16 20.96 54.26 -10.82
C ALA A 16 22.27 55.03 -11.13
N GLY A 17 22.40 55.62 -12.33
CA GLY A 17 23.59 56.38 -12.72
C GLY A 17 24.85 55.55 -12.96
N LEU A 18 24.74 54.22 -13.11
CA LEU A 18 25.88 53.31 -13.20
C LEU A 18 26.30 53.04 -14.66
N SER A 19 27.60 52.91 -14.89
CA SER A 19 28.15 52.28 -16.11
C SER A 19 27.96 50.76 -16.08
N GLN A 20 28.11 50.08 -17.23
CA GLN A 20 28.00 48.62 -17.29
C GLN A 20 29.13 47.95 -16.47
N GLU A 21 30.30 48.57 -16.46
CA GLU A 21 31.48 48.19 -15.69
C GLU A 21 31.22 48.28 -14.19
N GLU A 22 30.70 49.42 -13.71
CA GLU A 22 30.40 49.63 -12.29
C GLU A 22 29.27 48.73 -11.80
N LEU A 23 28.26 48.47 -12.65
CA LEU A 23 27.21 47.51 -12.33
C LEU A 23 27.83 46.11 -12.17
N ALA A 24 28.61 45.67 -13.16
CA ALA A 24 29.25 44.36 -13.16
C ALA A 24 30.13 44.15 -11.92
N GLU A 25 30.88 45.17 -11.51
CA GLU A 25 31.70 45.14 -10.29
C GLU A 25 30.85 45.02 -9.02
N LYS A 26 29.73 45.75 -8.93
CA LYS A 26 28.83 45.73 -7.76
C LYS A 26 28.11 44.40 -7.56
N ILE A 27 27.77 43.68 -8.63
CA ILE A 27 27.09 42.38 -8.56
C ILE A 27 28.05 41.18 -8.74
N GLY A 28 29.35 41.42 -8.98
CA GLY A 28 30.36 40.36 -9.06
C GLY A 28 30.38 39.56 -10.36
N VAL A 29 30.02 40.17 -11.49
CA VAL A 29 30.02 39.53 -12.81
C VAL A 29 30.93 40.25 -13.81
N SER A 30 31.12 39.67 -14.99
CA SER A 30 31.86 40.34 -16.07
C SER A 30 31.01 41.41 -16.76
N ARG A 31 31.63 42.52 -17.19
CA ARG A 31 30.98 43.55 -18.02
C ARG A 31 30.29 42.96 -19.26
N GLN A 32 30.89 41.92 -19.85
CA GLN A 32 30.33 41.22 -21.02
C GLN A 32 28.99 40.54 -20.68
N ALA A 33 28.82 40.00 -19.48
CA ALA A 33 27.56 39.40 -19.05
C ALA A 33 26.45 40.45 -18.98
N VAL A 34 26.71 41.59 -18.33
CA VAL A 34 25.77 42.72 -18.26
C VAL A 34 25.37 43.21 -19.65
N SER A 35 26.33 43.35 -20.57
CA SER A 35 26.06 43.76 -21.95
C SER A 35 25.19 42.76 -22.73
N LYS A 36 25.34 41.45 -22.48
CA LYS A 36 24.48 40.42 -23.10
C LYS A 36 23.07 40.43 -22.51
N TRP A 37 22.92 40.68 -21.21
CA TRP A 37 21.62 40.82 -20.56
C TRP A 37 20.85 42.01 -21.09
N GLU A 38 21.49 43.18 -21.17
CA GLU A 38 20.85 44.42 -21.67
C GLU A 38 20.43 44.32 -23.14
N ARG A 39 21.14 43.50 -23.94
CA ARG A 39 20.80 43.23 -25.35
C ARG A 39 19.83 42.06 -25.54
N GLY A 40 19.41 41.38 -24.47
CA GLY A 40 18.52 40.22 -24.54
C GLY A 40 19.14 38.98 -25.17
N GLU A 41 20.46 38.93 -25.34
CA GLU A 41 21.18 37.77 -25.89
C GLU A 41 21.31 36.62 -24.86
N SER A 42 21.18 36.94 -23.58
CA SER A 42 21.16 35.97 -22.47
C SER A 42 20.36 36.53 -21.30
N SER A 43 19.85 35.66 -20.45
CA SER A 43 19.17 36.07 -19.21
C SER A 43 20.12 35.98 -18.01
N PRO A 44 20.03 36.89 -17.03
CA PRO A 44 20.72 36.72 -15.76
C PRO A 44 20.20 35.45 -15.05
N ASP A 45 21.10 34.74 -14.37
CA ASP A 45 20.70 33.61 -13.52
C ASP A 45 19.98 34.09 -12.24
N THR A 46 19.43 33.15 -11.48
CA THR A 46 18.68 33.44 -10.26
C THR A 46 19.50 34.21 -9.22
N GLU A 47 20.78 33.89 -9.08
CA GLU A 47 21.67 34.57 -8.12
C GLU A 47 21.90 36.04 -8.51
N ASN A 48 22.15 36.29 -9.80
CA ASN A 48 22.33 37.62 -10.35
C ASN A 48 21.04 38.43 -10.33
N LEU A 49 19.89 37.81 -10.56
CA LEU A 49 18.58 38.47 -10.41
C LEU A 49 18.33 38.93 -8.96
N ILE A 50 18.67 38.09 -7.98
CA ILE A 50 18.58 38.46 -6.56
C ILE A 50 19.55 39.58 -6.23
N ALA A 51 20.79 39.54 -6.75
CA ALA A 51 21.78 40.59 -6.55
C ALA A 51 21.33 41.93 -7.15
N LEU A 52 20.75 41.91 -8.35
CA LEU A 52 20.17 43.09 -9.01
C LEU A 52 18.98 43.64 -8.25
N ALA A 53 18.06 42.78 -7.78
CA ALA A 53 16.91 43.18 -6.97
C ALA A 53 17.35 43.88 -5.67
N LYS A 54 18.37 43.33 -5.00
CA LYS A 54 18.98 43.94 -3.80
C LYS A 54 19.67 45.27 -4.12
N LEU A 55 20.40 45.34 -5.23
CA LEU A 55 21.12 46.56 -5.62
C LEU A 55 20.17 47.72 -5.92
N TYR A 56 19.06 47.44 -6.58
CA TYR A 56 18.06 48.44 -6.94
C TYR A 56 16.98 48.64 -5.87
N ASN A 57 17.04 47.87 -4.77
CA ASN A 57 16.08 47.89 -3.67
C ASN A 57 14.61 47.71 -4.12
N ILE A 58 14.39 46.78 -5.05
CA ILE A 58 13.07 46.41 -5.57
C ILE A 58 12.81 44.92 -5.36
N SER A 59 11.55 44.48 -5.43
CA SER A 59 11.24 43.06 -5.36
C SER A 59 11.71 42.33 -6.62
N LEU A 60 11.99 41.03 -6.50
CA LEU A 60 12.33 40.19 -7.65
C LEU A 60 11.20 40.19 -8.69
N ASP A 61 9.96 40.20 -8.23
CA ASP A 61 8.77 40.28 -9.09
C ASP A 61 8.72 41.59 -9.86
N GLU A 62 9.07 42.72 -9.23
CA GLU A 62 9.15 44.02 -9.89
C GLU A 62 10.30 44.06 -10.91
N LEU A 63 11.43 43.41 -10.62
CA LEU A 63 12.57 43.32 -11.55
C LEU A 63 12.21 42.53 -12.82
N VAL A 64 11.48 41.42 -12.67
CA VAL A 64 11.14 40.51 -13.79
C VAL A 64 9.87 41.00 -14.53
N PHE A 65 8.79 41.26 -13.80
CA PHE A 65 7.47 41.54 -14.37
C PHE A 65 7.19 43.04 -14.54
N GLY A 66 7.89 43.93 -13.82
CA GLY A 66 7.75 45.40 -13.89
C GLY A 66 6.63 45.97 -13.00
N GLU A 67 6.55 47.30 -12.89
CA GLU A 67 5.56 48.02 -12.04
C GLU A 67 4.10 47.87 -12.51
N SER A 68 3.86 47.28 -13.69
CA SER A 68 2.53 46.91 -14.18
C SER A 68 2.22 45.42 -13.99
N GLY A 69 2.99 44.72 -13.15
CA GLY A 69 2.54 43.49 -12.53
C GLY A 69 1.58 43.84 -11.41
N GLU A 70 0.37 44.30 -11.76
CA GLU A 70 -0.76 43.90 -10.94
C GLU A 70 -0.59 42.38 -10.77
N THR A 71 -0.36 41.91 -9.55
CA THR A 71 -0.70 40.54 -9.19
C THR A 71 -2.22 40.45 -9.34
N LYS A 72 -2.68 40.42 -10.58
CA LYS A 72 -3.69 39.45 -10.95
C LYS A 72 -3.05 38.14 -10.53
N TYR A 73 -3.45 37.68 -9.35
CA TYR A 73 -3.67 36.25 -9.15
C TYR A 73 -4.57 35.85 -10.30
N GLU A 74 -3.93 35.55 -11.42
CA GLU A 74 -4.53 34.82 -12.50
C GLU A 74 -4.91 33.52 -11.81
N ASN A 75 -6.21 33.40 -11.55
CA ASN A 75 -6.87 32.22 -11.05
C ASN A 75 -6.64 31.14 -12.11
N THR A 76 -5.40 30.64 -12.20
CA THR A 76 -5.17 29.27 -12.60
C THR A 76 -5.96 28.52 -11.56
N GLN A 77 -7.07 27.92 -11.99
CA GLN A 77 -7.76 26.95 -11.18
C GLN A 77 -6.81 25.78 -10.94
N GLU A 78 -5.86 25.97 -10.03
CA GLU A 78 -5.29 24.87 -9.27
C GLU A 78 -6.39 24.48 -8.30
N GLU A 79 -7.05 23.40 -8.68
CA GLU A 79 -8.14 22.76 -7.98
C GLU A 79 -7.65 22.34 -6.58
N SER A 80 -7.76 23.25 -5.62
CA SER A 80 -7.30 23.03 -4.24
C SER A 80 -8.13 21.90 -3.62
N ASP A 81 -7.46 20.92 -3.03
CA ASP A 81 -8.11 19.82 -2.32
C ASP A 81 -9.11 20.39 -1.28
N LYS A 82 -10.35 19.90 -1.32
CA LYS A 82 -11.44 20.37 -0.45
C LYS A 82 -11.28 19.71 0.91
N VAL A 83 -11.15 20.51 1.97
CA VAL A 83 -11.07 20.01 3.35
C VAL A 83 -12.33 20.43 4.11
N ASP A 84 -13.05 19.45 4.65
CA ASP A 84 -14.18 19.64 5.57
C ASP A 84 -13.83 19.12 6.97
N ILE A 85 -14.02 19.95 7.99
CA ILE A 85 -13.71 19.62 9.39
C ILE A 85 -14.99 19.82 10.21
N SER A 86 -15.55 18.70 10.67
CA SER A 86 -16.73 18.65 11.52
C SER A 86 -16.39 17.99 12.87
N PRO A 87 -17.12 18.26 13.97
CA PRO A 87 -16.89 17.57 15.24
C PRO A 87 -16.99 16.05 15.06
N GLY A 88 -15.87 15.34 15.22
CA GLY A 88 -15.80 13.87 15.07
C GLY A 88 -15.63 13.35 13.64
N ARG A 89 -15.43 14.23 12.64
CA ARG A 89 -15.13 13.86 11.25
C ARG A 89 -14.18 14.86 10.57
N ILE A 90 -13.14 14.37 9.91
CA ILE A 90 -12.32 15.15 8.98
C ILE A 90 -12.44 14.50 7.61
N GLN A 91 -12.74 15.28 6.57
CA GLN A 91 -12.83 14.82 5.20
C GLN A 91 -11.93 15.66 4.31
N VAL A 92 -11.16 15.01 3.44
CA VAL A 92 -10.33 15.64 2.41
C VAL A 92 -10.73 15.01 1.08
N GLU A 93 -11.14 15.81 0.11
CA GLU A 93 -11.39 15.38 -1.27
C GLU A 93 -10.39 16.06 -2.18
N SER A 94 -9.50 15.26 -2.76
CA SER A 94 -8.55 15.73 -3.75
C SER A 94 -9.21 15.93 -5.10
N HIS A 95 -8.70 16.90 -5.87
CA HIS A 95 -9.12 17.16 -7.25
C HIS A 95 -9.07 15.94 -8.17
N ASN A 96 -8.16 14.99 -7.87
CA ASN A 96 -8.08 13.73 -8.59
C ASN A 96 -9.24 12.76 -8.29
N GLY A 97 -10.21 13.15 -7.46
CA GLY A 97 -11.34 12.31 -7.05
C GLY A 97 -11.03 11.39 -5.87
N ASP A 98 -9.83 11.52 -5.29
CA ASP A 98 -9.41 10.74 -4.12
C ASP A 98 -10.01 11.35 -2.85
N LYS A 99 -10.65 10.54 -2.01
CA LYS A 99 -11.35 10.98 -0.79
C LYS A 99 -10.73 10.32 0.43
N VAL A 100 -10.41 11.10 1.45
CA VAL A 100 -9.98 10.62 2.76
C VAL A 100 -11.00 11.05 3.79
N ASN A 101 -11.55 10.12 4.56
CA ASN A 101 -12.46 10.40 5.69
C ASN A 101 -11.92 9.78 6.96
N ILE A 102 -11.75 10.60 7.98
CA ILE A 102 -11.27 10.21 9.31
C ILE A 102 -12.43 10.41 10.28
N ASN A 103 -12.86 9.34 10.93
CA ASN A 103 -13.89 9.38 11.97
C ASN A 103 -13.58 8.38 13.09
N TRP A 104 -14.39 8.35 14.15
CA TRP A 104 -14.16 7.46 15.30
C TRP A 104 -14.19 5.96 14.97
N LYS A 105 -14.83 5.57 13.86
CA LYS A 105 -14.91 4.18 13.38
C LYS A 105 -13.64 3.77 12.63
N GLY A 106 -12.91 4.73 12.05
CA GLY A 106 -11.73 4.43 11.24
C GLY A 106 -11.30 5.52 10.28
N ILE A 107 -10.28 5.18 9.48
CA ILE A 107 -9.78 5.98 8.36
C ILE A 107 -10.23 5.29 7.06
N HIS A 108 -10.89 6.04 6.19
CA HIS A 108 -11.32 5.60 4.87
C HIS A 108 -10.53 6.37 3.82
N VAL A 109 -9.94 5.68 2.85
CA VAL A 109 -9.27 6.27 1.69
C VAL A 109 -9.90 5.65 0.44
N ASP A 110 -10.64 6.45 -0.33
CA ASP A 110 -11.22 6.06 -1.61
C ASP A 110 -10.40 6.71 -2.72
N THR A 111 -9.64 5.93 -3.48
CA THR A 111 -8.92 6.33 -4.69
C THR A 111 -9.60 5.67 -5.89
N LYS A 112 -9.47 6.24 -7.11
CA LYS A 112 -10.13 5.77 -8.35
C LYS A 112 -10.26 4.24 -8.52
N ASN A 113 -9.25 3.46 -8.10
CA ASN A 113 -9.24 2.00 -8.18
C ASN A 113 -8.99 1.26 -6.84
N THR A 114 -8.83 1.98 -5.73
CA THR A 114 -8.44 1.39 -4.44
C THR A 114 -9.25 2.00 -3.30
N ASN A 115 -10.00 1.18 -2.57
CA ASN A 115 -10.65 1.62 -1.33
C ASN A 115 -9.94 0.96 -0.15
N VAL A 116 -9.35 1.76 0.74
CA VAL A 116 -8.69 1.28 1.95
C VAL A 116 -9.51 1.70 3.16
N HIS A 117 -9.97 0.72 3.94
CA HIS A 117 -10.66 0.94 5.21
C HIS A 117 -9.80 0.47 6.36
N ILE A 118 -9.50 1.36 7.31
CA ILE A 118 -8.74 1.05 8.52
C ILE A 118 -9.68 1.20 9.70
N ASP A 119 -10.19 0.09 10.23
CA ASP A 119 -11.05 0.04 11.42
C ASP A 119 -10.35 -0.67 12.59
N LYS A 120 -11.03 -0.77 13.73
CA LYS A 120 -10.54 -1.51 14.91
C LYS A 120 -10.34 -3.01 14.64
N GLU A 121 -10.89 -3.52 13.53
CA GLU A 121 -10.80 -4.90 13.09
C GLU A 121 -9.74 -5.14 11.99
N GLY A 122 -9.06 -4.11 11.50
CA GLY A 122 -7.92 -4.26 10.59
C GLY A 122 -7.97 -3.31 9.38
N VAL A 123 -7.15 -3.62 8.38
CA VAL A 123 -6.98 -2.80 7.17
C VAL A 123 -7.62 -3.52 5.97
N ASN A 124 -8.85 -3.24 5.59
CA ASN A 124 -9.45 -3.86 4.40
C ASN A 124 -9.01 -3.08 3.16
N VAL A 125 -8.30 -3.72 2.23
CA VAL A 125 -7.90 -3.12 0.95
C VAL A 125 -8.76 -3.73 -0.15
N ILE A 126 -9.55 -2.91 -0.83
CA ILE A 126 -10.30 -3.30 -2.03
C ILE A 126 -9.51 -2.77 -3.22
N GLU A 127 -8.81 -3.66 -3.92
CA GLU A 127 -8.03 -3.31 -5.11
C GLU A 127 -8.69 -3.97 -6.33
N ASN A 128 -9.10 -3.17 -7.31
CA ASN A 128 -9.72 -3.68 -8.57
C ASN A 128 -10.89 -4.65 -8.35
N GLY A 129 -11.70 -4.46 -7.30
CA GLY A 129 -12.85 -5.32 -6.98
C GLY A 129 -12.54 -6.58 -6.16
N HIS A 130 -11.27 -6.84 -5.83
CA HIS A 130 -10.88 -7.92 -4.92
C HIS A 130 -10.67 -7.39 -3.50
N ILE A 131 -11.36 -7.97 -2.52
CA ILE A 131 -11.19 -7.62 -1.12
C ILE A 131 -9.99 -8.39 -0.56
N VAL A 132 -8.89 -7.68 -0.33
CA VAL A 132 -7.71 -8.18 0.36
C VAL A 132 -7.88 -7.87 1.84
N PHE A 133 -8.25 -8.90 2.60
CA PHE A 133 -8.24 -8.86 4.06
C PHE A 133 -6.83 -9.27 4.53
N PRO A 134 -5.99 -8.35 5.04
CA PRO A 134 -4.75 -8.73 5.71
C PRO A 134 -5.13 -9.59 6.92
N LYS A 135 -4.67 -10.83 6.90
CA LYS A 135 -4.88 -11.80 7.98
C LYS A 135 -4.32 -11.18 9.27
N LYS A 136 -5.17 -10.89 10.28
CA LYS A 136 -4.71 -10.37 11.58
C LYS A 136 -3.54 -11.22 12.10
N PRO A 137 -2.44 -10.60 12.58
CA PRO A 137 -1.34 -11.34 13.16
C PRO A 137 -1.85 -12.09 14.40
N ILE A 138 -1.69 -13.42 14.40
CA ILE A 138 -2.10 -14.29 15.51
C ILE A 138 -1.03 -14.18 16.60
N ASN A 139 -1.29 -13.37 17.64
CA ASN A 139 -0.34 -13.16 18.73
C ASN A 139 -0.65 -14.02 19.98
N SER A 140 -0.90 -15.32 19.80
CA SER A 140 -1.07 -16.23 20.94
C SER A 140 0.20 -17.05 21.19
N PRO A 141 0.68 -17.15 22.45
CA PRO A 141 1.87 -17.93 22.79
C PRO A 141 1.68 -19.42 22.47
N ILE A 142 0.45 -19.93 22.68
CA ILE A 142 0.08 -21.31 22.37
C ILE A 142 0.21 -21.60 20.86
N TYR A 143 -0.23 -20.69 19.98
CA TYR A 143 -0.16 -20.88 18.54
C TYR A 143 1.28 -20.99 18.05
N ARG A 144 2.14 -20.08 18.54
CA ARG A 144 3.57 -20.07 18.19
C ARG A 144 4.26 -21.37 18.63
N PHE A 145 3.91 -21.86 19.82
CA PHE A 145 4.40 -23.13 20.34
C PHE A 145 4.02 -24.31 19.44
N PHE A 146 2.71 -24.50 19.19
CA PHE A 146 2.23 -25.62 18.36
C PHE A 146 2.71 -25.53 16.91
N LYS A 147 2.79 -24.33 16.32
CA LYS A 147 3.28 -24.16 14.95
C LYS A 147 4.77 -24.44 14.80
N ARG A 148 5.58 -24.19 15.85
CA ARG A 148 7.02 -24.48 15.84
C ARG A 148 7.33 -25.94 16.18
N PHE A 149 6.35 -26.69 16.69
CA PHE A 149 6.51 -28.10 17.00
C PHE A 149 6.94 -28.88 15.75
N PRO A 150 8.00 -29.71 15.82
CA PRO A 150 8.56 -30.43 14.68
C PRO A 150 7.70 -31.67 14.32
N TYR A 151 6.44 -31.44 13.98
CA TYR A 151 5.49 -32.50 13.63
C TYR A 151 5.99 -33.43 12.50
N PRO A 152 6.65 -32.94 11.43
CA PRO A 152 7.21 -33.82 10.40
C PRO A 152 8.22 -34.84 10.95
N VAL A 153 9.06 -34.43 11.91
CA VAL A 153 10.03 -35.34 12.55
C VAL A 153 9.27 -36.42 13.33
N LEU A 154 8.22 -36.04 14.06
CA LEU A 154 7.35 -36.99 14.75
C LEU A 154 6.69 -37.96 13.78
N THR A 155 6.22 -37.50 12.61
CA THR A 155 5.61 -38.39 11.60
C THR A 155 6.61 -39.36 11.00
N VAL A 156 7.87 -38.97 10.79
CA VAL A 156 8.94 -39.88 10.32
C VAL A 156 9.25 -40.93 11.37
N ILE A 157 9.38 -40.54 12.64
CA ILE A 157 9.59 -41.48 13.75
C ILE A 157 8.41 -42.46 13.83
N ALA A 158 7.18 -41.97 13.78
CA ALA A 158 5.98 -42.80 13.82
C ALA A 158 5.87 -43.75 12.61
N TYR A 159 6.26 -43.30 11.41
CA TYR A 159 6.33 -44.14 10.21
C TYR A 159 7.33 -45.29 10.38
N ILE A 160 8.53 -45.01 10.88
CA ILE A 160 9.54 -46.03 11.17
C ILE A 160 9.01 -47.01 12.22
N LEU A 161 8.40 -46.53 13.29
CA LEU A 161 7.80 -47.39 14.33
C LEU A 161 6.69 -48.29 13.76
N PHE A 162 5.78 -47.76 12.94
CA PHE A 162 4.75 -48.56 12.26
C PHE A 162 5.34 -49.60 11.32
N GLY A 163 6.43 -49.26 10.61
CA GLY A 163 7.15 -50.19 9.75
C GLY A 163 7.80 -51.35 10.53
N PHE A 164 8.47 -51.06 11.65
CA PHE A 164 9.17 -52.07 12.46
C PHE A 164 8.24 -52.90 13.34
N LEU A 165 7.14 -52.33 13.82
CA LEU A 165 6.17 -53.02 14.67
C LEU A 165 5.07 -53.73 13.87
N GLU A 166 5.12 -53.67 12.53
CA GLU A 166 4.10 -54.18 11.61
C GLU A 166 2.65 -53.78 11.98
N ILE A 167 2.51 -52.61 12.63
CA ILE A 167 1.21 -52.11 13.06
C ILE A 167 0.42 -51.66 11.84
N CYS A 168 -0.85 -52.07 11.74
CA CYS A 168 -1.78 -51.64 10.70
C CYS A 168 -1.20 -51.75 9.28
N GLY A 169 -0.68 -52.91 8.87
CA GLY A 169 -0.19 -53.11 7.49
C GLY A 169 1.22 -52.57 7.20
N GLY A 170 1.96 -52.22 8.26
CA GLY A 170 3.38 -51.89 8.21
C GLY A 170 3.71 -50.77 7.24
N TRP A 171 4.76 -50.95 6.44
CA TRP A 171 5.23 -49.97 5.46
C TRP A 171 4.18 -49.57 4.41
N GLY A 172 3.23 -50.45 4.11
CA GLY A 172 2.23 -50.27 3.06
C GLY A 172 1.12 -49.27 3.40
N LEU A 173 0.70 -49.21 4.67
CA LEU A 173 -0.26 -48.21 5.15
C LEU A 173 0.39 -47.08 5.93
N GLY A 174 1.62 -47.30 6.43
CA GLY A 174 2.33 -46.32 7.25
C GLY A 174 2.51 -44.96 6.56
N TRP A 175 2.61 -44.91 5.23
CA TRP A 175 2.80 -43.64 4.50
C TRP A 175 1.60 -42.70 4.64
N LEU A 176 0.40 -43.20 4.97
CA LEU A 176 -0.79 -42.37 5.21
C LEU A 176 -0.56 -41.38 6.35
N ILE A 177 0.37 -41.65 7.27
CA ILE A 177 0.74 -40.71 8.33
C ILE A 177 1.36 -39.42 7.79
N PHE A 178 1.93 -39.41 6.58
CA PHE A 178 2.44 -38.17 5.99
C PHE A 178 1.32 -37.22 5.58
N LEU A 179 0.12 -37.74 5.28
CA LEU A 179 -1.05 -36.92 4.99
C LEU A 179 -1.57 -36.17 6.22
N THR A 180 -1.14 -36.55 7.44
CA THR A 180 -1.50 -35.80 8.65
C THR A 180 -0.68 -34.53 8.83
N ILE A 181 0.46 -34.37 8.13
CA ILE A 181 1.29 -33.16 8.19
C ILE A 181 0.51 -31.91 7.79
N PRO A 182 -0.08 -31.83 6.57
CA PRO A 182 -0.89 -30.67 6.21
C PRO A 182 -2.11 -30.51 7.12
N LEU A 183 -2.70 -31.60 7.59
CA LEU A 183 -3.83 -31.56 8.53
C LEU A 183 -3.45 -30.93 9.88
N TYR A 184 -2.28 -31.25 10.42
CA TYR A 184 -1.79 -30.70 11.67
C TYR A 184 -1.65 -29.18 11.61
N TYR A 185 -0.95 -28.67 10.59
CA TYR A 185 -0.70 -27.24 10.46
C TYR A 185 -1.97 -26.46 10.11
N THR A 186 -2.81 -26.99 9.23
CA THR A 186 -4.09 -26.33 8.87
C THR A 186 -5.09 -26.38 10.00
N LEU A 187 -5.05 -27.39 10.88
CA LEU A 187 -5.85 -27.44 12.11
C LEU A 187 -5.44 -26.34 13.10
N ILE A 188 -4.13 -26.15 13.31
CA ILE A 188 -3.61 -25.09 14.19
C ILE A 188 -4.00 -23.72 13.65
N ASP A 189 -3.87 -23.50 12.34
CA ASP A 189 -4.28 -22.25 11.70
C ASP A 189 -5.81 -22.04 11.81
N ALA A 190 -6.63 -23.08 11.60
CA ALA A 190 -8.08 -23.01 11.73
C ALA A 190 -8.55 -22.67 13.16
N ILE A 191 -7.96 -23.31 14.18
CA ILE A 191 -8.27 -23.04 15.60
C ILE A 191 -7.86 -21.61 15.97
N ALA A 192 -6.64 -21.22 15.60
CA ALA A 192 -6.10 -19.91 15.96
C ALA A 192 -6.87 -18.74 15.33
N ARG A 193 -7.48 -18.98 14.16
CA ARG A 193 -8.28 -17.99 13.43
C ARG A 193 -9.77 -18.11 13.71
N LYS A 194 -10.18 -19.10 14.52
CA LYS A 194 -11.59 -19.49 14.72
C LYS A 194 -12.35 -19.64 13.40
N ASN A 195 -11.64 -20.12 12.37
CA ASN A 195 -12.14 -20.19 11.02
C ASN A 195 -11.96 -21.62 10.49
N ALA A 196 -13.04 -22.40 10.56
CA ALA A 196 -13.05 -23.79 10.11
C ALA A 196 -12.71 -23.93 8.62
N SER A 197 -13.02 -22.96 7.76
CA SER A 197 -12.73 -23.07 6.32
C SER A 197 -11.24 -23.12 5.96
N GLU A 198 -10.34 -22.69 6.87
CA GLU A 198 -8.89 -22.78 6.63
C GLU A 198 -8.35 -24.19 6.85
N PHE A 199 -9.15 -25.10 7.41
CA PHE A 199 -8.78 -26.50 7.59
C PHE A 199 -8.72 -27.22 6.23
N ALA A 200 -7.68 -28.04 6.02
CA ALA A 200 -7.50 -28.81 4.80
C ALA A 200 -8.40 -30.06 4.77
N TYR A 201 -9.72 -29.85 4.79
CA TYR A 201 -10.72 -30.90 4.78
C TYR A 201 -10.56 -31.92 3.64
N PRO A 202 -10.24 -31.52 2.38
CA PRO A 202 -10.00 -32.49 1.31
C PRO A 202 -8.90 -33.50 1.62
N VAL A 203 -7.85 -33.10 2.32
CA VAL A 203 -6.76 -34.01 2.70
C VAL A 203 -7.25 -35.01 3.75
N LEU A 204 -8.11 -34.57 4.68
CA LEU A 204 -8.75 -35.46 5.65
C LEU A 204 -9.67 -36.45 4.94
N THR A 205 -10.46 -35.98 3.97
CA THR A 205 -11.33 -36.83 3.14
C THR A 205 -10.52 -37.89 2.38
N VAL A 206 -9.39 -37.52 1.77
CA VAL A 206 -8.49 -38.46 1.09
C VAL A 206 -7.89 -39.46 2.07
N LEU A 207 -7.43 -39.01 3.24
CA LEU A 207 -6.90 -39.90 4.28
C LEU A 207 -7.95 -40.93 4.74
N VAL A 208 -9.18 -40.49 4.98
CA VAL A 208 -10.28 -41.38 5.39
C VAL A 208 -10.69 -42.32 4.25
N TYR A 209 -10.76 -41.83 3.01
CA TYR A 209 -11.05 -42.65 1.84
C TYR A 209 -10.03 -43.77 1.64
N LEU A 210 -8.74 -43.43 1.73
CA LEU A 210 -7.65 -44.41 1.61
C LEU A 210 -7.68 -45.42 2.76
N TYR A 211 -7.95 -44.98 3.98
CA TYR A 211 -8.12 -45.88 5.13
C TYR A 211 -9.29 -46.86 4.91
N ILE A 212 -10.46 -46.38 4.49
CA ILE A 212 -11.64 -47.21 4.22
C ILE A 212 -11.36 -48.19 3.08
N GLY A 213 -10.76 -47.73 1.97
CA GLY A 213 -10.43 -48.55 0.81
C GLY A 213 -9.42 -49.64 1.13
N MET A 214 -8.33 -49.30 1.83
CA MET A 214 -7.24 -50.24 2.07
C MET A 214 -7.50 -51.20 3.25
N VAL A 215 -8.24 -50.78 4.29
CA VAL A 215 -8.53 -51.64 5.45
C VAL A 215 -9.80 -52.47 5.27
N ASN A 216 -10.85 -51.87 4.70
CA ASN A 216 -12.17 -52.52 4.59
C ASN A 216 -12.46 -53.02 3.16
N GLY A 217 -11.61 -52.71 2.17
CA GLY A 217 -11.86 -53.04 0.76
C GLY A 217 -13.00 -52.24 0.12
N LEU A 218 -13.53 -51.23 0.82
CA LEU A 218 -14.75 -50.51 0.47
C LEU A 218 -14.47 -49.32 -0.48
N TRP A 219 -13.91 -49.59 -1.65
CA TRP A 219 -13.59 -48.54 -2.63
C TRP A 219 -14.83 -47.90 -3.26
N HIS A 220 -15.84 -48.72 -3.57
CA HIS A 220 -17.00 -48.34 -4.38
C HIS A 220 -18.22 -47.78 -3.61
N PRO A 221 -18.36 -47.95 -2.29
CA PRO A 221 -19.19 -47.06 -1.47
C PRO A 221 -18.37 -45.93 -0.83
N GLY A 222 -17.04 -46.08 -0.71
CA GLY A 222 -16.18 -45.11 -0.04
C GLY A 222 -16.10 -43.74 -0.71
N TRP A 223 -16.27 -43.66 -2.03
CA TRP A 223 -16.21 -42.37 -2.76
C TRP A 223 -17.28 -41.37 -2.32
N LEU A 224 -18.39 -41.83 -1.71
CA LEU A 224 -19.44 -40.96 -1.19
C LEU A 224 -18.91 -39.94 -0.18
N ILE A 225 -17.78 -40.23 0.48
CA ILE A 225 -17.14 -39.28 1.39
C ILE A 225 -16.62 -38.02 0.67
N PHE A 226 -16.35 -38.05 -0.64
CA PHE A 226 -15.98 -36.83 -1.37
C PHE A 226 -17.14 -35.83 -1.47
N LEU A 227 -18.39 -36.30 -1.36
CA LEU A 227 -19.57 -35.42 -1.32
C LEU A 227 -19.65 -34.61 -0.03
N THR A 228 -18.91 -34.99 1.02
CA THR A 228 -18.87 -34.18 2.25
C THR A 228 -18.01 -32.93 2.09
N ILE A 229 -17.14 -32.85 1.08
CA ILE A 229 -16.29 -31.67 0.82
C ILE A 229 -17.14 -30.42 0.52
N PRO A 230 -18.03 -30.42 -0.50
CA PRO A 230 -18.86 -29.24 -0.77
C PRO A 230 -19.79 -28.93 0.40
N VAL A 231 -20.32 -29.96 1.07
CA VAL A 231 -21.18 -29.80 2.25
C VAL A 231 -20.43 -29.11 3.39
N TYR A 232 -19.21 -29.54 3.68
CA TYR A 232 -18.35 -28.94 4.70
C TYR A 232 -18.12 -27.45 4.44
N TYR A 233 -17.67 -27.10 3.24
CA TYR A 233 -17.39 -25.70 2.91
C TYR A 233 -18.66 -24.84 2.92
N PHE A 234 -19.78 -25.37 2.42
CA PHE A 234 -21.09 -24.72 2.53
C PHE A 234 -21.46 -24.40 3.99
N PHE A 235 -21.34 -25.37 4.90
CA PHE A 235 -21.60 -25.16 6.32
C PHE A 235 -20.64 -24.15 6.95
N THR A 236 -19.34 -24.22 6.64
CA THR A 236 -18.37 -23.26 7.20
C THR A 236 -18.64 -21.83 6.73
N GLU A 237 -19.04 -21.63 5.47
CA GLU A 237 -19.44 -20.33 4.97
C GLU A 237 -20.76 -19.84 5.57
N PHE A 238 -21.72 -20.75 5.74
CA PHE A 238 -22.99 -20.44 6.40
C PHE A 238 -22.76 -19.96 7.83
N ILE A 239 -21.96 -20.68 8.62
CA ILE A 239 -21.60 -20.30 10.00
C ILE A 239 -20.90 -18.94 10.03
N LYS A 240 -19.96 -18.67 9.10
CA LYS A 240 -19.33 -17.35 9.00
C LYS A 240 -20.36 -16.23 8.77
N LYS A 241 -21.30 -16.44 7.85
CA LYS A 241 -22.35 -15.44 7.55
C LYS A 241 -23.29 -15.20 8.74
N VAL A 242 -23.62 -16.25 9.49
CA VAL A 242 -24.46 -16.15 10.70
C VAL A 242 -23.71 -15.46 11.83
N CYS A 243 -22.47 -15.86 12.13
CA CYS A 243 -21.66 -15.23 13.19
C CYS A 243 -21.28 -13.78 12.87
N ALA A 244 -21.13 -13.39 11.61
CA ALA A 244 -20.86 -12.01 11.23
C ALA A 244 -22.08 -11.08 11.39
N LYS A 245 -23.28 -11.64 11.60
CA LYS A 245 -24.55 -10.90 11.73
C LYS A 245 -25.02 -10.77 13.19
N LEU A 246 -24.39 -11.49 14.12
CA LEU A 246 -24.63 -11.44 15.57
C LEU A 246 -23.63 -10.50 16.23
#